data_AF-A0AAU0VV86-F1
#
_entry.id   AF-A0AAU0VV86-F1
#
_cell.length_a   1.000
_cell.length_b   1.000
_cell.length_c   1.000
_cell.angle_alpha   90.00
_cell.angle_beta   90.00
_cell.angle_gamma   90.00
#
_symmetry.space_group_name_H-M   'P 1'
#
loop_
_entity.id
_entity.type
_entity.pdbx_description
1 polymer ?
#
loop_
_entity_poly.entity_id
_entity_poly.type
_entity_poly.pdbx_seq_one_letter_code
_entity_poly.pdbx_strand_id
1 'polypeptide(L)'
;MDFEPAAEGFAFEVAQELTVDYEPAEALPRFFAAAAVGIEEQLSLPEHGVVIATRVVLRDARADTLGSHELAFKIAGYLAARKALENLPEHPPTPRPRQS
;
A
#
# COMPACT_ATOMS: atom_id res chain seq x y z
N MET A 1 6.44 2.91 -1.90
CA MET A 1 5.51 2.59 -0.80
C MET A 1 6.26 1.72 0.17
N ASP A 2 6.13 2.02 1.46
CA ASP A 2 6.71 1.20 2.52
C ASP A 2 5.60 0.42 3.20
N PHE A 3 5.82 -0.89 3.35
CA PHE A 3 4.88 -1.81 4.00
C PHE A 3 5.46 -2.15 5.38
N GLU A 4 4.77 -1.71 6.43
CA GLU A 4 5.15 -1.92 7.82
C GLU A 4 4.14 -2.82 8.52
N PRO A 5 4.55 -3.71 9.44
CA PRO A 5 3.60 -4.44 10.27
C PRO A 5 2.73 -3.48 11.08
N ALA A 6 1.42 -3.70 11.09
CA ALA A 6 0.49 -2.97 11.94
C ALA A 6 0.00 -3.83 13.11
N ALA A 7 -0.53 -3.17 14.14
CA ALA A 7 -1.15 -3.86 15.27
C ALA A 7 -2.45 -4.56 14.88
N GLU A 8 -3.23 -3.97 13.97
CA GLU A 8 -4.52 -4.48 13.51
C GLU A 8 -4.85 -3.92 12.12
N GLY A 9 -5.48 -4.75 11.29
CA GLY A 9 -6.11 -4.33 10.03
C GLY A 9 -5.16 -3.70 9.00
N PHE A 10 -5.77 -2.99 8.05
CA PHE A 10 -5.06 -2.26 7.00
C PHE A 10 -5.16 -0.75 7.25
N ALA A 11 -4.02 -0.06 7.19
CA ALA A 11 -3.96 1.40 7.25
C ALA A 11 -3.15 1.93 6.06
N PHE A 12 -3.68 2.93 5.36
CA PHE A 12 -2.99 3.62 4.28
C PHE A 12 -2.73 5.07 4.67
N GLU A 13 -1.49 5.50 4.58
CA GLU A 13 -1.06 6.85 4.92
C GLU A 13 -0.28 7.47 3.76
N VAL A 14 -0.46 8.78 3.59
CA VAL A 14 0.36 9.59 2.68
C VAL A 14 1.39 10.33 3.52
N ALA A 15 2.68 10.19 3.18
CA ALA A 15 3.74 10.91 3.86
C ALA A 15 3.53 12.42 3.73
N GLN A 16 3.79 13.17 4.81
CA GLN A 16 3.66 14.64 4.81
C GLN A 16 4.61 15.30 3.79
N GLU A 17 5.74 14.66 3.51
CA GLU A 17 6.75 15.10 2.53
C GLU A 17 6.61 14.37 1.19
N LEU A 18 5.40 13.90 0.85
CA LEU A 18 5.15 13.23 -0.42
C LEU A 18 5.56 14.16 -1.58
N THR A 19 6.51 13.69 -2.38
CA THR A 19 6.87 14.33 -3.65
C THR A 19 6.01 13.72 -4.75
N VAL A 20 5.30 14.57 -5.49
CA VAL A 20 4.48 14.15 -6.64
C VAL A 20 4.80 15.01 -7.85
N ASP A 21 5.34 14.37 -8.88
CA ASP A 21 5.50 14.99 -10.19
C ASP A 21 4.22 14.77 -11.01
N TYR A 22 3.15 15.56 -10.74
CA TYR A 22 1.87 15.48 -11.47
C TYR A 22 1.06 16.78 -11.44
N GLU A 23 0.52 17.16 -12.60
CA GLU A 23 -0.50 18.22 -12.77
C GLU A 23 -1.63 17.66 -13.64
N PRO A 24 -2.93 17.77 -13.24
CA PRO A 24 -3.46 18.55 -12.12
C PRO A 24 -3.46 17.80 -10.76
N ALA A 25 -2.95 18.45 -9.72
CA ALA A 25 -2.85 17.88 -8.37
C ALA A 25 -4.20 17.46 -7.74
N GLU A 26 -5.32 18.01 -8.22
CA GLU A 26 -6.67 17.75 -7.70
C GLU A 26 -7.14 16.29 -7.87
N ALA A 27 -6.59 15.55 -8.84
CA ALA A 27 -6.93 14.15 -9.06
C ALA A 27 -6.15 13.19 -8.13
N LEU A 28 -5.06 13.66 -7.52
CA LEU A 28 -4.16 12.84 -6.72
C LEU A 28 -4.84 12.14 -5.54
N PRO A 29 -5.72 12.79 -4.75
CA PRO A 29 -6.41 12.09 -3.66
C PRO A 29 -7.23 10.89 -4.14
N ARG A 30 -7.86 10.98 -5.33
CA ARG A 30 -8.63 9.86 -5.91
C ARG A 30 -7.72 8.72 -6.35
N PHE A 31 -6.58 9.05 -6.94
CA PHE A 31 -5.59 8.08 -7.34
C PHE A 31 -4.98 7.35 -6.14
N PHE A 32 -4.68 8.07 -5.05
CA PHE A 32 -4.17 7.46 -3.82
C PHE A 32 -5.21 6.55 -3.17
N ALA A 33 -6.48 6.98 -3.14
CA ALA A 33 -7.58 6.13 -2.67
C ALA A 33 -7.72 4.85 -3.53
N ALA A 34 -7.63 4.97 -4.86
CA ALA A 34 -7.68 3.81 -5.74
C ALA A 34 -6.51 2.84 -5.50
N ALA A 35 -5.30 3.36 -5.26
CA ALA A 35 -4.15 2.54 -4.89
C ALA A 35 -4.36 1.83 -3.54
N ALA A 36 -4.92 2.51 -2.55
CA ALA A 36 -5.25 1.91 -1.25
C ALA A 36 -6.24 0.74 -1.41
N VAL A 37 -7.28 0.89 -2.24
CA VAL A 37 -8.23 -0.19 -2.55
C VAL A 37 -7.52 -1.39 -3.19
N GLY A 38 -6.62 -1.15 -4.16
CA GLY A 38 -5.87 -2.24 -4.79
C GLY A 38 -4.95 -2.99 -3.82
N ILE A 39 -4.34 -2.28 -2.87
CA ILE A 39 -3.53 -2.89 -1.81
C ILE A 39 -4.42 -3.74 -0.90
N GLU A 40 -5.53 -3.20 -0.41
CA GLU A 40 -6.44 -3.89 0.49
C GLU A 40 -7.01 -5.17 -0.14
N GLU A 41 -7.40 -5.10 -1.42
CA GLU A 41 -7.85 -6.27 -2.18
C GLU A 41 -6.78 -7.37 -2.23
N GLN A 42 -5.53 -7.00 -2.51
CA GLN A 42 -4.44 -7.98 -2.55
C GLN A 42 -4.17 -8.58 -1.17
N LEU A 43 -4.15 -7.78 -0.11
CA LEU A 43 -3.89 -8.26 1.26
C LEU A 43 -5.04 -9.10 1.82
N SER A 44 -6.26 -8.93 1.30
CA SER A 44 -7.46 -9.65 1.75
C SER A 44 -7.69 -10.98 1.02
N LEU A 45 -6.83 -11.37 0.07
CA LEU A 45 -7.00 -12.64 -0.64
C LEU A 45 -6.91 -13.83 0.34
N PRO A 46 -7.87 -14.78 0.28
CA PRO A 46 -7.87 -15.96 1.15
C PRO A 46 -6.61 -16.84 1.03
N GLU A 47 -5.93 -16.74 -0.11
CA GLU A 47 -4.71 -17.49 -0.44
C GLU A 47 -3.55 -17.23 0.52
N HIS A 48 -3.55 -16.07 1.20
CA HIS A 48 -2.54 -15.76 2.22
C HIS A 48 -2.71 -16.58 3.49
N GLY A 49 -3.90 -17.17 3.71
CA GLY A 49 -4.22 -17.98 4.88
C GLY A 49 -4.22 -17.23 6.23
N VAL A 50 -3.85 -15.95 6.24
CA VAL A 50 -3.81 -15.07 7.42
C VAL A 50 -4.29 -13.67 7.03
N VAL A 51 -4.92 -12.98 7.98
CA VAL A 51 -5.20 -11.54 7.85
C VAL A 51 -3.90 -10.78 8.10
N ILE A 52 -3.44 -10.03 7.10
CA ILE A 52 -2.18 -9.31 7.17
C ILE A 52 -2.42 -7.91 7.74
N ALA A 53 -2.09 -7.72 9.03
CA ALA A 53 -2.13 -6.40 9.64
C ALA A 53 -0.97 -5.55 9.11
N THR A 54 -1.26 -4.54 8.28
CA THR A 54 -0.24 -3.75 7.56
C THR A 54 -0.58 -2.27 7.53
N ARG A 55 0.45 -1.47 7.77
CA ARG A 55 0.46 -0.02 7.53
C ARG A 55 1.25 0.24 6.25
N VAL A 56 0.68 0.99 5.33
CA VAL A 56 1.36 1.37 4.08
C VAL A 56 1.54 2.88 4.03
N VAL A 57 2.79 3.31 3.85
CA VAL A 57 3.13 4.73 3.70
C VAL A 57 3.52 5.03 2.25
N LEU A 58 2.74 5.89 1.60
CA LEU A 58 3.07 6.44 0.29
C LEU A 58 4.06 7.59 0.45
N ARG A 59 5.32 7.36 0.05
CA ARG A 59 6.41 8.35 0.10
C ARG A 59 6.70 9.07 -1.21
N ASP A 60 6.43 8.40 -2.32
CA ASP A 60 6.74 8.88 -3.67
C ASP A 60 5.67 8.36 -4.62
N ALA A 61 5.19 9.24 -5.51
CA ALA A 61 4.23 8.89 -6.54
C ALA A 61 4.56 9.61 -7.84
N ARG A 62 4.54 8.87 -8.94
CA ARG A 62 4.65 9.41 -10.30
C ARG A 62 3.37 9.13 -11.06
N ALA A 63 2.82 10.16 -11.69
CA ALA A 63 1.67 10.06 -12.57
C ALA A 63 1.95 10.83 -13.87
N ASP A 64 1.40 10.33 -14.96
CA ASP A 64 1.39 10.99 -16.27
C ASP A 64 -0.06 11.29 -16.68
N THR A 65 -0.29 12.42 -17.36
CA THR A 65 -1.63 12.86 -17.78
C THR A 65 -2.28 11.97 -18.84
N LEU A 66 -1.51 11.16 -19.57
CA LEU A 66 -2.01 10.30 -20.65
C LEU A 66 -2.41 8.89 -20.16
N GLY A 67 -1.69 8.35 -19.17
CA GLY A 67 -1.90 6.99 -18.66
C GLY A 67 -2.53 6.89 -17.28
N SER A 68 -2.63 7.99 -16.52
CA SER A 68 -3.09 7.93 -15.13
C SER A 68 -4.61 8.03 -15.03
N HIS A 69 -5.22 6.95 -14.57
CA HIS A 69 -6.62 6.89 -14.15
C HIS A 69 -6.74 6.00 -12.92
N GLU A 70 -7.88 6.05 -12.24
CA GLU A 70 -8.10 5.32 -10.97
C GLU A 70 -7.79 3.83 -11.09
N LEU A 71 -8.23 3.16 -12.17
CA LEU A 71 -7.91 1.74 -12.41
C LEU A 71 -6.40 1.47 -12.52
N ALA A 72 -5.60 2.36 -13.11
CA ALA A 72 -4.14 2.17 -13.19
C ALA A 72 -3.50 2.23 -11.80
N PHE A 73 -3.93 3.18 -10.97
CA PHE A 73 -3.49 3.30 -9.58
C PHE A 73 -3.92 2.12 -8.72
N LYS A 74 -5.14 1.61 -8.92
CA LYS A 74 -5.61 0.39 -8.27
C LYS A 74 -4.74 -0.82 -8.62
N ILE A 75 -4.45 -1.02 -9.90
CA ILE A 75 -3.55 -2.10 -10.35
C ILE A 75 -2.15 -1.92 -9.77
N ALA A 76 -1.62 -0.70 -9.74
CA ALA A 76 -0.32 -0.41 -9.16
C ALA A 76 -0.28 -0.75 -7.66
N GLY A 77 -1.30 -0.38 -6.90
CA GLY A 77 -1.44 -0.74 -5.48
C GLY A 77 -1.47 -2.25 -5.26
N TYR A 78 -2.27 -2.97 -6.03
CA TYR A 78 -2.36 -4.43 -6.00
C TYR A 78 -1.00 -5.09 -6.25
N LEU A 79 -0.29 -4.67 -7.29
CA LEU A 79 1.04 -5.21 -7.63
C LEU A 79 2.10 -4.85 -6.59
N ALA A 80 2.04 -3.66 -6.01
CA ALA A 80 2.94 -3.25 -4.94
C ALA A 80 2.78 -4.13 -3.70
N ALA A 81 1.54 -4.41 -3.30
CA ALA A 81 1.23 -5.31 -2.20
C ALA A 81 1.70 -6.74 -2.49
N ARG A 82 1.45 -7.27 -3.71
CA ARG A 82 1.93 -8.61 -4.09
C ARG A 82 3.45 -8.71 -3.99
N LYS A 83 4.18 -7.72 -4.52
CA LYS A 83 5.64 -7.67 -4.43
C LYS A 83 6.12 -7.57 -2.98
N ALA A 84 5.42 -6.83 -2.12
CA ALA A 84 5.78 -6.75 -0.70
C ALA A 84 5.68 -8.12 -0.02
N LEU A 85 4.65 -8.91 -0.32
CA LEU A 85 4.48 -10.28 0.19
C LEU A 85 5.56 -11.23 -0.29
N GLU A 86 5.97 -11.13 -1.56
CA GLU A 86 7.08 -11.93 -2.13
C GLU A 86 8.42 -11.67 -1.41
N ASN A 87 8.58 -10.50 -0.78
CA ASN A 87 9.79 -10.12 -0.04
C ASN A 87 9.70 -10.41 1.46
N LEU A 88 8.58 -10.96 1.95
CA LEU A 88 8.50 -11.41 3.33
C LEU A 88 9.39 -12.65 3.50
N PRO A 89 10.20 -12.73 4.57
CA PRO A 89 10.90 -13.97 4.88
C PRO A 89 9.89 -15.09 5.12
N GLU A 90 10.18 -16.31 4.66
CA GLU A 90 9.31 -17.50 4.82
C GLU A 90 8.89 -17.77 6.29
N HIS A 91 9.59 -17.15 7.26
CA HIS A 91 9.20 -17.08 8.66
C HIS A 91 9.29 -15.62 9.17
N PRO A 92 8.16 -14.90 9.32
CA PRO A 92 8.19 -13.59 9.95
C PRO A 92 8.67 -13.72 11.41
N PRO A 93 9.54 -12.82 11.90
CA PRO A 93 10.00 -12.86 13.29
C PRO A 93 8.79 -12.77 14.23
N THR A 94 8.72 -13.68 15.19
CA THR A 94 7.64 -13.73 16.17
C THR A 94 7.55 -12.38 16.88
N PRO A 95 6.38 -11.71 16.91
CA PRO A 95 6.24 -10.42 17.56
C PRO A 95 6.63 -10.57 19.04
N ARG A 96 7.64 -9.81 19.48
CA ARG A 96 8.08 -9.85 20.88
C ARG A 96 6.93 -9.40 21.78
N PRO A 97 6.62 -10.13 22.86
CA PRO A 97 5.62 -9.68 23.82
C PRO A 97 6.05 -8.33 24.40
N ARG A 98 5.12 -7.37 24.45
CA ARG A 98 5.33 -6.07 25.09
C ARG A 98 5.73 -6.32 26.55
N GLN A 99 6.93 -5.89 26.93
CA GLN A 99 7.26 -5.77 28.35
C GLN A 99 6.40 -4.65 28.93
N SER A 100 5.47 -5.06 29.79
CA SER A 100 4.63 -4.24 30.67
C SER A 100 5.46 -3.48 31.70
#